data_AF-A0A8J7FN02-F1
#
_entry.id   AF-A0A8J7FN02-F1
#
_cell.length_a   1.000
_cell.length_b   1.000
_cell.length_c   1.000
_cell.angle_alpha   90.00
_cell.angle_beta   90.00
_cell.angle_gamma   90.00
#
_symmetry.space_group_name_H-M   'P 1'
#
loop_
_entity.id
_entity.type
_entity.pdbx_description
1 polymer ?
#
loop_
_entity_poly.entity_id
_entity_poly.type
_entity_poly.pdbx_seq_one_letter_code
_entity_poly.pdbx_strand_id
1 'polypeptide(L)'
;MSKFFKLILGFSVGLFLVIQVQYFLNLGIISFILYIIEIFFFIIILVMILIGIYKWINNPIRSHKIALWISSILLGLTVYKPLGIIDDKMIYGDNVLFAYEEGVASCSSSFSFKTNGIYIQKSFCFGNRREIGNYTINNDSIFFDTNKINQ
;
A
#
# COMPACT_ATOMS: atom_id res chain seq x y z
N MET A 1 -7.53 -15.83 -24.85
CA MET A 1 -6.52 -15.92 -23.77
C MET A 1 -6.77 -17.19 -22.97
N SER A 2 -5.74 -18.00 -22.69
CA SER A 2 -5.89 -19.25 -21.94
C SER A 2 -6.28 -18.98 -20.48
N LYS A 3 -7.02 -19.89 -19.84
CA LYS A 3 -7.46 -19.78 -18.43
C LYS A 3 -6.30 -19.43 -17.50
N PHE A 4 -5.11 -20.00 -17.75
CA PHE A 4 -3.90 -19.76 -16.97
C PHE A 4 -3.48 -18.27 -16.97
N PHE A 5 -3.39 -17.64 -18.14
CA PHE A 5 -2.98 -16.23 -18.24
C PHE A 5 -4.03 -15.26 -17.70
N LYS A 6 -5.32 -15.60 -17.81
CA LYS A 6 -6.38 -14.82 -17.17
C LYS A 6 -6.25 -14.84 -15.65
N LEU A 7 -5.89 -15.99 -15.08
CA LEU A 7 -5.73 -16.17 -13.64
C LEU A 7 -4.51 -15.41 -13.11
N ILE A 8 -3.38 -15.44 -13.83
CA ILE A 8 -2.20 -14.59 -13.52
C ILE A 8 -2.59 -13.12 -13.47
N LEU A 9 -3.24 -12.64 -14.53
CA LEU A 9 -3.67 -11.23 -14.63
C LEU A 9 -4.61 -10.87 -13.47
N GLY A 10 -5.63 -11.69 -13.24
CA GLY A 10 -6.63 -11.46 -12.19
C GLY A 10 -6.01 -11.38 -10.80
N PHE A 11 -5.14 -12.33 -10.44
CA PHE A 11 -4.45 -12.30 -9.15
C PHE A 11 -3.46 -11.15 -9.03
N SER A 12 -2.75 -10.78 -10.10
CA SER A 12 -1.83 -9.63 -10.09
C SER A 12 -2.58 -8.32 -9.84
N VAL A 13 -3.70 -8.12 -10.55
CA VAL A 13 -4.56 -6.93 -10.38
C VAL A 13 -5.18 -6.93 -8.99
N GLY A 14 -5.69 -8.07 -8.52
CA GLY A 14 -6.28 -8.20 -7.19
C GLY A 14 -5.29 -7.84 -6.09
N LEU A 15 -4.10 -8.46 -6.11
CA LEU A 15 -3.04 -8.17 -5.13
C LEU A 15 -2.66 -6.69 -5.16
N PHE A 16 -2.44 -6.14 -6.35
CA PHE A 16 -2.08 -4.73 -6.49
C PHE A 16 -3.14 -3.81 -5.90
N LEU A 17 -4.42 -4.03 -6.19
CA LEU A 17 -5.51 -3.20 -5.65
C LEU A 17 -5.65 -3.33 -4.13
N VAL A 18 -5.52 -4.54 -3.59
CA VAL A 18 -5.56 -4.75 -2.13
C VAL A 18 -4.46 -3.92 -1.46
N ILE A 19 -3.24 -3.95 -1.98
CA ILE A 19 -2.11 -3.17 -1.43
C ILE A 19 -2.39 -1.66 -1.49
N GLN A 20 -2.97 -1.16 -2.58
CA GLN A 20 -3.32 0.27 -2.69
C GLN A 20 -4.36 0.70 -1.65
N VAL A 21 -5.36 -0.14 -1.38
CA VAL A 21 -6.47 0.19 -0.48
C VAL A 21 -6.07 -0.02 0.99
N GLN A 22 -5.34 -1.10 1.28
CA GLN A 22 -4.95 -1.48 2.64
C GLN A 22 -4.17 -0.38 3.35
N TYR A 23 -3.37 0.40 2.62
CA TYR A 23 -2.64 1.55 3.17
C TYR A 23 -3.53 2.57 3.89
N PHE A 24 -4.76 2.79 3.38
CA PHE A 24 -5.68 3.79 3.90
C PHE A 24 -6.60 3.25 5.01
N LEU A 25 -6.69 1.93 5.15
CA LEU A 25 -7.55 1.27 6.13
C LEU A 25 -6.85 1.12 7.48
N ASN A 26 -7.58 1.39 8.56
CA ASN A 26 -7.11 1.19 9.93
C ASN A 26 -7.46 -0.24 10.40
N LEU A 27 -6.66 -1.23 9.99
CA LEU A 27 -6.92 -2.64 10.27
C LEU A 27 -6.16 -3.16 11.52
N GLY A 28 -5.28 -2.35 12.12
CA GLY A 28 -4.52 -2.74 13.31
C GLY A 28 -3.73 -4.04 13.07
N ILE A 29 -3.89 -5.01 13.97
CA ILE A 29 -3.17 -6.30 13.92
C ILE A 29 -3.58 -7.17 12.71
N ILE A 30 -4.78 -6.96 12.17
CA ILE A 30 -5.23 -7.66 10.96
C ILE A 30 -4.33 -7.28 9.77
N SER A 31 -3.83 -6.04 9.73
CA SER A 31 -2.85 -5.61 8.72
C SER A 31 -1.63 -6.52 8.69
N PHE A 32 -1.14 -6.94 9.86
CA PHE A 32 0.04 -7.79 9.94
C PHE A 32 -0.20 -9.18 9.31
N ILE A 33 -1.36 -9.78 9.58
CA ILE A 33 -1.75 -11.06 8.98
C ILE A 33 -1.92 -10.90 7.47
N LEU A 34 -2.52 -9.80 7.01
CA LEU A 34 -2.69 -9.51 5.60
C LEU A 34 -1.35 -9.37 4.88
N TYR A 35 -0.36 -8.67 5.47
CA TYR A 35 0.97 -8.57 4.88
C TYR A 35 1.63 -9.95 4.67
N ILE A 36 1.45 -10.90 5.61
CA ILE A 36 1.97 -12.27 5.46
C ILE A 36 1.28 -12.97 4.28
N ILE A 37 -0.05 -12.84 4.18
CA ILE A 37 -0.84 -13.42 3.08
C ILE A 37 -0.41 -12.80 1.73
N GLU A 38 -0.21 -11.49 1.68
CA GLU A 38 0.24 -10.78 0.48
C GLU A 38 1.60 -11.24 0.00
N ILE A 39 2.57 -11.45 0.91
CA ILE A 39 3.88 -12.02 0.56
C ILE A 39 3.72 -13.41 -0.06
N PHE A 40 2.85 -14.25 0.49
CA PHE A 40 2.58 -15.57 -0.07
C PHE A 40 1.99 -15.50 -1.48
N PHE A 41 0.97 -14.64 -1.70
CA PHE A 41 0.40 -14.41 -3.02
C PHE A 41 1.41 -13.83 -4.00
N PHE A 42 2.26 -12.92 -3.55
CA PHE A 42 3.33 -12.33 -4.35
C PHE A 42 4.26 -13.42 -4.90
N ILE A 43 4.71 -14.37 -4.05
CA ILE A 43 5.57 -15.48 -4.46
C ILE A 43 4.85 -16.39 -5.45
N ILE A 44 3.56 -16.72 -5.21
CA ILE A 44 2.77 -17.53 -6.15
C ILE A 44 2.71 -16.86 -7.52
N ILE A 45 2.37 -15.56 -7.58
CA ILE A 45 2.26 -14.82 -8.83
C ILE A 45 3.61 -14.76 -9.54
N LEU A 46 4.71 -14.55 -8.80
CA LEU A 46 6.06 -14.57 -9.35
C LEU A 46 6.38 -15.90 -10.05
N VAL A 47 6.15 -17.04 -9.37
CA VAL A 47 6.35 -18.38 -9.94
C VAL A 47 5.45 -18.59 -11.16
N MET A 48 4.19 -18.16 -11.09
CA MET A 48 3.26 -18.27 -12.22
C MET A 48 3.71 -17.44 -13.43
N ILE A 49 4.27 -16.24 -13.23
CA ILE A 49 4.85 -15.43 -14.30
C ILE A 49 6.02 -16.17 -14.95
N LEU A 50 6.93 -16.76 -14.17
CA LEU A 50 8.06 -17.54 -14.70
C LEU A 50 7.58 -18.72 -15.55
N ILE A 51 6.61 -19.50 -15.07
CA ILE A 51 5.98 -20.60 -15.83
C ILE A 51 5.28 -20.05 -17.09
N GLY A 52 4.64 -18.89 -16.97
CA GLY A 52 3.97 -18.22 -18.07
C GLY A 52 4.93 -17.76 -19.17
N ILE A 53 6.11 -17.25 -18.81
CA ILE A 53 7.18 -16.90 -19.75
C ILE A 53 7.63 -18.15 -20.53
N TYR A 54 7.90 -19.27 -19.83
CA TYR A 54 8.25 -20.54 -20.48
C TYR A 54 7.19 -20.99 -21.49
N LYS A 55 5.90 -20.96 -21.08
CA LYS A 55 4.77 -21.31 -21.98
C LYS A 55 4.65 -20.37 -23.18
N TRP A 56 4.91 -19.08 -22.98
CA TRP A 56 4.84 -18.09 -24.05
C TRP A 56 5.96 -18.26 -25.07
N ILE A 57 7.19 -18.59 -24.63
CA ILE A 57 8.32 -18.87 -25.54
C ILE A 57 7.98 -20.06 -26.46
N ASN A 58 7.39 -21.13 -25.91
CA ASN A 58 7.02 -22.32 -26.69
C ASN A 58 5.82 -22.07 -27.61
N ASN A 59 4.91 -21.17 -27.25
CA ASN A 59 3.71 -20.85 -28.02
C ASN A 59 3.42 -19.34 -28.00
N PRO A 60 4.07 -18.57 -28.90
CA PRO A 60 4.03 -17.12 -28.84
C PRO A 60 2.68 -16.56 -29.33
N ILE A 61 1.75 -16.41 -28.39
CA ILE A 61 0.44 -15.78 -28.64
C ILE A 61 0.45 -14.35 -28.10
N ARG A 62 0.03 -13.38 -28.93
CA ARG A 62 0.04 -11.95 -28.59
C ARG A 62 -0.72 -11.63 -27.29
N SER A 63 -1.87 -12.26 -27.07
CA SER A 63 -2.66 -12.04 -25.84
C SER A 63 -1.93 -12.49 -24.56
N HIS A 64 -1.15 -13.58 -24.62
CA HIS A 64 -0.38 -14.06 -23.48
C HIS A 64 0.75 -13.11 -23.13
N LYS A 65 1.43 -12.56 -24.15
CA LYS A 65 2.46 -11.53 -23.97
C LYS A 65 1.94 -10.32 -23.19
N ILE A 66 0.76 -9.81 -23.56
CA ILE A 66 0.16 -8.63 -22.93
C ILE A 66 -0.16 -8.91 -21.45
N ALA A 67 -0.75 -10.06 -21.13
CA ALA A 67 -1.02 -10.42 -19.73
C ALA A 67 0.26 -10.52 -18.90
N LEU A 68 1.29 -11.21 -19.41
CA LEU A 68 2.58 -11.31 -18.71
C LEU A 68 3.22 -9.95 -18.47
N TRP A 69 3.19 -9.08 -19.48
CA TRP A 69 3.73 -7.72 -19.37
C TRP A 69 3.00 -6.91 -18.29
N ILE A 70 1.66 -6.86 -18.33
CA ILE A 70 0.87 -6.13 -17.35
C ILE A 70 1.12 -6.69 -15.95
N SER A 71 1.05 -8.01 -15.77
CA SER A 71 1.30 -8.66 -14.48
C SER A 71 2.70 -8.39 -13.94
N SER A 72 3.72 -8.41 -14.80
CA SER A 72 5.11 -8.11 -14.41
C SER A 72 5.28 -6.65 -13.98
N ILE A 73 4.64 -5.71 -14.69
CA ILE A 73 4.63 -4.29 -14.31
C ILE A 73 3.95 -4.11 -12.95
N LEU A 74 2.77 -4.69 -12.76
CA LEU A 74 2.04 -4.59 -11.49
C LEU A 74 2.86 -5.14 -10.33
N LEU A 75 3.47 -6.31 -10.51
CA LEU A 75 4.35 -6.91 -9.50
C LEU A 75 5.58 -6.03 -9.21
N GLY A 76 6.20 -5.46 -10.25
CA GLY A 76 7.33 -4.54 -10.12
C GLY A 76 6.95 -3.24 -9.40
N LEU A 77 5.76 -2.70 -9.66
CA LEU A 77 5.23 -1.54 -8.93
C LEU A 77 5.02 -1.84 -7.45
N THR A 78 4.52 -3.03 -7.12
CA THR A 78 4.40 -3.48 -5.72
C THR A 78 5.75 -3.52 -5.02
N VAL A 79 6.82 -3.96 -5.69
CA VAL A 79 8.18 -3.95 -5.10
C VAL A 79 8.72 -2.52 -4.95
N TYR A 80 8.51 -1.67 -5.96
CA TYR A 80 8.99 -0.29 -5.95
C TYR A 80 8.28 0.57 -4.88
N LYS A 81 6.99 0.34 -4.68
CA LYS A 81 6.12 1.06 -3.75
C LYS A 81 5.26 0.06 -2.96
N PRO A 82 5.83 -0.58 -1.92
CA PRO A 82 5.15 -1.64 -1.16
C PRO A 82 3.96 -1.14 -0.33
N LEU A 83 3.93 0.15 -0.03
CA LEU A 83 2.81 0.81 0.67
C LEU A 83 1.76 1.38 -0.29
N GLY A 84 1.87 1.09 -1.59
CA GLY A 84 1.03 1.68 -2.61
C GLY A 84 1.65 2.92 -3.26
N ILE A 85 1.08 3.30 -4.41
CA ILE A 85 1.51 4.43 -5.23
C ILE A 85 0.84 5.71 -4.76
N ILE A 86 -0.40 5.61 -4.27
CA ILE A 86 -1.15 6.76 -3.75
C ILE A 86 -0.70 6.99 -2.31
N ASP A 87 -0.20 8.19 -2.02
CA ASP A 87 0.26 8.58 -0.69
C ASP A 87 -0.56 9.76 -0.13
N ASP A 88 -0.32 10.09 1.13
CA ASP A 88 -1.01 11.21 1.79
C ASP A 88 -0.64 12.56 1.20
N LYS A 89 0.52 12.67 0.54
CA LYS A 89 0.92 13.93 -0.13
C LYS A 89 -0.01 14.20 -1.31
N MET A 90 -0.34 13.16 -2.06
CA MET A 90 -1.24 13.25 -3.21
C MET A 90 -2.68 13.58 -2.82
N ILE A 91 -3.14 13.14 -1.63
CA ILE A 91 -4.52 13.36 -1.18
C ILE A 91 -4.68 14.66 -0.37
N TYR A 92 -3.77 14.92 0.58
CA TYR A 92 -3.93 16.00 1.56
C TYR A 92 -2.94 17.16 1.36
N GLY A 93 -2.09 17.08 0.33
CA GLY A 93 -1.09 18.11 0.03
C GLY A 93 0.20 17.96 0.84
N ASP A 94 1.03 19.00 0.76
CA ASP A 94 2.35 19.04 1.37
C ASP A 94 2.32 19.09 2.90
N ASN A 95 3.36 18.54 3.52
CA ASN A 95 3.56 18.65 4.96
C ASN A 95 4.14 20.02 5.30
N VAL A 96 3.50 20.73 6.22
CA VAL A 96 4.08 21.91 6.91
C VAL A 96 5.09 21.45 7.95
N LEU A 97 4.74 20.40 8.70
CA LEU A 97 5.57 19.80 9.73
C LEU A 97 5.46 18.28 9.64
N PHE A 98 6.58 17.61 9.86
CA PHE A 98 6.65 16.16 9.97
C PHE A 98 7.46 15.80 11.22
N ALA A 99 6.88 14.97 12.08
CA ALA A 99 7.55 14.40 13.24
C ALA A 99 7.57 12.88 13.11
N TYR A 100 8.69 12.28 13.49
CA TYR A 100 8.88 10.83 13.49
C TYR A 100 9.50 10.42 14.82
N GLU A 101 9.00 9.33 15.37
CA GLU A 101 9.47 8.71 16.60
C GLU A 101 9.61 7.21 16.36
N GLU A 102 10.71 6.63 16.83
CA GLU A 102 10.89 5.19 16.90
C GLU A 102 10.99 4.79 18.38
N GLY A 103 10.11 3.88 18.80
CA GLY A 103 10.06 3.33 20.14
C GLY A 103 10.73 1.96 20.24
N VAL A 104 10.43 1.25 21.33
CA VAL A 104 10.99 -0.08 21.62
C VAL A 104 10.47 -1.11 20.59
N ALA A 105 11.31 -2.10 20.27
CA ALA A 105 11.03 -3.17 19.30
C ALA A 105 10.73 -2.68 17.87
N SER A 106 11.35 -1.56 17.46
CA SER A 106 11.16 -0.92 16.14
C SER A 106 9.70 -0.53 15.84
N CYS A 107 8.90 -0.30 16.88
CA CYS A 107 7.59 0.29 16.70
C CYS A 107 7.74 1.79 16.41
N SER A 108 7.23 2.27 15.28
CA SER A 108 7.40 3.66 14.86
C SER A 108 6.09 4.43 14.84
N SER A 109 6.12 5.71 15.18
CA SER A 109 5.02 6.65 15.04
C SER A 109 5.45 7.85 14.21
N SER A 110 4.53 8.38 13.40
CA SER A 110 4.76 9.59 12.61
C SER A 110 3.54 10.48 12.64
N PHE A 111 3.79 11.78 12.70
CA PHE A 111 2.79 12.83 12.59
C PHE A 111 3.10 13.70 11.38
N SER A 112 2.15 13.80 10.47
CA SER A 112 2.20 14.69 9.31
C SER A 112 1.16 15.79 9.47
N PHE A 113 1.59 17.04 9.52
CA PHE A 113 0.73 18.22 9.60
C PHE A 113 0.64 18.87 8.24
N LYS A 114 -0.56 18.96 7.68
CA LYS A 114 -0.82 19.39 6.30
C LYS A 114 -1.18 20.87 6.23
N THR A 115 -0.85 21.52 5.12
CA THR A 115 -1.12 22.95 4.89
C THR A 115 -2.60 23.35 5.01
N ASN A 116 -3.51 22.39 4.84
CA ASN A 116 -4.96 22.57 4.96
C ASN A 116 -5.50 22.39 6.38
N GLY A 117 -4.64 22.30 7.41
CA GLY A 117 -5.06 22.15 8.80
C GLY A 117 -5.43 20.72 9.23
N ILE A 118 -5.09 19.71 8.40
CA ILE A 118 -5.29 18.29 8.71
C ILE A 118 -4.01 17.68 9.29
N TYR A 119 -4.13 16.91 10.36
CA TYR A 119 -3.04 16.05 10.83
C TYR A 119 -3.31 14.60 10.46
N ILE A 120 -2.24 13.86 10.18
CA ILE A 120 -2.28 12.43 9.94
C ILE A 120 -1.27 11.79 10.87
N GLN A 121 -1.77 11.01 11.82
CA GLN A 121 -0.94 10.18 12.68
C GLN A 121 -0.92 8.76 12.13
N LYS A 122 0.28 8.19 12.03
CA LYS A 122 0.47 6.77 11.70
C LYS A 122 1.34 6.13 12.73
N SER A 123 0.95 4.96 13.19
CA SER A 123 1.82 4.11 14.01
C SER A 123 1.89 2.71 13.43
N PHE A 124 3.09 2.16 13.46
CA PHE A 124 3.39 0.81 13.00
C PHE A 124 3.99 0.02 14.16
N CYS A 125 3.20 -0.89 14.72
CA CYS A 125 3.63 -1.76 15.82
C CYS A 125 2.80 -3.05 15.77
N PHE A 126 3.35 -4.12 15.19
CA PHE A 126 2.61 -5.35 14.89
C PHE A 126 1.30 -5.13 14.10
N GLY A 127 1.26 -4.07 13.29
CA GLY A 127 0.08 -3.63 12.59
C GLY A 127 0.13 -2.13 12.29
N ASN A 128 -0.69 -1.67 11.35
CA ASN A 128 -0.82 -0.26 11.00
C ASN A 128 -2.03 0.34 11.72
N ARG A 129 -1.83 1.48 12.38
CA ARG A 129 -2.91 2.35 12.83
C ARG A 129 -2.76 3.72 12.20
N ARG A 130 -3.88 4.25 11.71
CA ARG A 130 -3.95 5.55 11.05
C ARG A 130 -5.09 6.36 11.65
N GLU A 131 -4.77 7.58 12.06
CA GLU A 131 -5.74 8.56 12.56
C GLU A 131 -5.60 9.85 11.76
N ILE A 132 -6.73 10.44 11.41
CA ILE A 132 -6.82 11.71 10.69
C ILE A 132 -7.75 12.62 11.47
N GLY A 133 -7.33 13.87 11.67
CA GLY A 133 -8.18 14.89 12.29
C GLY A 133 -7.70 16.29 11.93
N ASN A 134 -8.30 17.28 12.58
CA ASN A 134 -7.91 18.67 12.39
C ASN A 134 -6.95 19.12 13.48
N TYR A 135 -6.05 20.03 13.13
CA TYR A 135 -5.17 20.66 14.10
C TYR A 135 -5.17 22.17 13.92
N THR A 136 -4.83 22.87 14.99
CA THR A 136 -4.53 24.30 14.96
C THR A 136 -3.21 24.56 15.67
N ILE A 137 -2.49 25.59 15.21
CA ILE A 137 -1.26 26.05 15.87
C ILE A 137 -1.61 27.38 16.53
N ASN A 138 -1.38 27.48 17.83
CA ASN A 138 -1.53 28.71 18.59
C ASN A 138 -0.24 28.97 19.36
N ASN A 139 0.51 29.99 18.92
CA ASN A 139 1.88 30.28 19.34
C ASN A 139 2.77 29.04 19.20
N ASP A 140 3.31 28.53 20.31
CA ASP A 140 4.25 27.40 20.36
C ASP A 140 3.55 26.05 20.57
N SER A 141 2.22 26.03 20.63
CA SER A 141 1.43 24.83 20.95
C SER A 141 0.59 24.37 19.78
N ILE A 142 0.61 23.06 19.54
CA ILE A 142 -0.24 22.38 18.55
C ILE A 142 -1.44 21.79 19.28
N PHE A 143 -2.64 22.19 18.88
CA PHE A 143 -3.90 21.70 19.43
C PHE A 143 -4.54 20.73 18.44
N PHE A 144 -4.82 19.52 18.91
CA PHE A 144 -5.52 18.50 18.14
C PHE A 144 -7.02 18.61 18.45
N ASP A 145 -7.81 18.92 17.42
CA ASP A 145 -9.25 18.91 17.55
C ASP A 145 -9.71 17.49 17.29
N THR A 146 -9.81 16.69 18.35
CA THR A 146 -10.09 15.24 18.31
C THR A 146 -11.54 14.91 17.92
N ASN A 147 -12.19 15.79 17.16
CA ASN A 147 -13.40 15.46 16.45
C ASN A 147 -13.02 14.39 15.42
N LYS A 148 -13.16 13.12 15.82
CA LYS A 148 -13.04 11.98 14.93
C LYS A 148 -13.85 12.30 13.69
N ILE A 149 -13.19 12.45 12.55
CA ILE A 149 -13.89 12.39 11.28
C ILE A 149 -14.41 10.95 11.26
N ASN A 150 -15.68 10.76 11.60
CA ASN A 150 -16.33 9.45 11.60
C ASN A 150 -16.11 8.86 10.20
N GLN A 151 -15.27 7.82 10.13
CA GLN A 151 -15.09 6.98 8.95
C GLN A 151 -16.12 5.86 8.98
#